data_AF-A0A4Y2U2F3-F1
#
_entry.id   AF-A0A4Y2U2F3-F1
#
_cell.length_a   1.000
_cell.length_b   1.000
_cell.length_c   1.000
_cell.angle_alpha   90.00
_cell.angle_beta   90.00
_cell.angle_gamma   90.00
#
_symmetry.space_group_name_H-M   'P 1'
#
loop_
_entity.id
_entity.type
_entity.pdbx_description
1 polymer ?
#
loop_
_entity_poly.entity_id
_entity_poly.type
_entity_poly.pdbx_seq_one_letter_code
_entity_poly.pdbx_strand_id
1 'polypeptide(L)'
;MCHLESDKCAETVAYFLTAEKKMLEGKMTQVKNGQCLARGESSSKGRRYLCAVATKTNQKSCFGDSGSAIFSKFGDKYFALGVTSFGLSRPNVLCSLDKPAVFTKTYPYLKWIRKYVKDIPRA
;
A
#
# COMPACT_ATOMS: atom_id res chain seq x y z
N MET A 1 -3.71 -2.87 16.35
CA MET A 1 -3.46 -3.70 15.15
C MET A 1 -4.68 -3.50 14.25
N CYS A 2 -4.57 -3.37 12.91
CA CYS A 2 -5.73 -3.80 12.09
C CYS A 2 -6.09 -5.16 12.67
N HIS A 3 -7.32 -5.38 13.10
CA HIS A 3 -7.70 -6.74 13.46
C HIS A 3 -7.52 -7.53 12.17
N LEU A 4 -6.39 -8.24 12.08
CA LEU A 4 -5.97 -9.03 10.92
C LEU A 4 -6.98 -10.16 10.66
N GLU A 5 -7.98 -10.29 11.53
CA GLU A 5 -9.08 -11.25 11.52
C GLU A 5 -10.43 -10.62 11.10
N SER A 6 -10.58 -9.29 10.99
CA SER A 6 -11.89 -8.66 10.74
C SER A 6 -12.03 -7.89 9.42
N ASP A 7 -11.02 -7.91 8.54
CA ASP A 7 -11.01 -7.22 7.22
C ASP A 7 -11.33 -5.71 7.25
N LYS A 8 -11.53 -5.10 8.43
CA LYS A 8 -11.85 -3.68 8.62
C LYS A 8 -10.63 -2.95 9.15
N CYS A 9 -9.74 -2.56 8.25
CA CYS A 9 -8.80 -1.47 8.55
C CYS A 9 -9.54 -0.14 8.43
N ALA A 10 -9.21 0.83 9.29
CA ALA A 10 -9.63 2.22 9.11
C ALA A 10 -9.19 2.74 7.73
N GLU A 11 -9.85 3.80 7.27
CA GLU A 11 -9.58 4.47 5.99
C GLU A 11 -8.07 4.58 5.74
N THR A 12 -7.61 4.11 4.57
CA THR A 12 -6.20 4.17 4.22
C THR A 12 -5.91 5.38 3.35
N VAL A 13 -4.75 6.00 3.57
CA VAL A 13 -4.26 7.12 2.76
C VAL A 13 -2.88 6.79 2.22
N ALA A 14 -2.59 7.21 0.99
CA ALA A 14 -1.29 7.11 0.36
C ALA A 14 -0.95 8.42 -0.34
N TYR A 15 0.35 8.66 -0.56
CA TYR A 15 0.84 9.84 -1.24
C TYR A 15 1.39 9.46 -2.62
N PHE A 16 1.06 10.28 -3.61
CA PHE A 16 1.39 10.09 -5.02
C PHE A 16 2.06 11.33 -5.59
N LEU A 17 2.97 11.14 -6.53
CA LEU A 17 3.60 12.22 -7.27
C LEU A 17 2.73 12.59 -8.48
N THR A 18 2.34 13.86 -8.59
CA THR A 18 1.62 14.37 -9.76
C THR A 18 2.57 14.67 -10.93
N ALA A 19 2.02 14.91 -12.13
CA ALA A 19 2.79 15.31 -13.30
C ALA A 19 3.57 16.62 -13.07
N GLU A 20 3.02 17.52 -12.24
CA GLU A 20 3.65 18.78 -11.81
C GLU A 20 4.64 18.60 -10.66
N LYS A 21 5.01 17.34 -10.32
CA LYS A 21 5.90 16.98 -9.22
C LYS A 21 5.41 17.47 -7.86
N LYS A 22 4.10 17.55 -7.67
CA LYS A 22 3.48 17.87 -6.37
C LYS A 22 3.11 16.60 -5.64
N MET A 23 3.09 16.67 -4.31
CA MET A 23 2.60 15.59 -3.47
C MET A 23 1.07 15.64 -3.43
N LEU A 24 0.43 14.54 -3.80
CA LEU A 24 -1.02 14.36 -3.76
C LEU A 24 -1.36 13.29 -2.73
N GLU A 25 -2.15 13.65 -1.71
CA GLU A 25 -2.77 12.67 -0.83
C GLU A 25 -3.97 12.02 -1.53
N GLY A 26 -4.08 10.70 -1.42
CA GLY A 26 -5.22 9.95 -1.92
C GLY A 26 -5.76 8.92 -0.95
N LYS A 27 -7.09 8.85 -0.93
CA LYS A 27 -7.84 7.86 -0.15
C LYS A 27 -7.83 6.55 -0.91
N MET A 28 -7.53 5.48 -0.19
CA MET A 28 -7.31 4.15 -0.73
C MET A 28 -8.24 3.16 -0.05
N THR A 29 -8.75 2.19 -0.83
CA THR A 29 -9.51 1.05 -0.33
C THR A 29 -8.67 -0.20 -0.53
N GLN A 30 -8.35 -0.90 0.57
CA GLN A 30 -7.65 -2.19 0.49
C GLN A 30 -8.54 -3.23 -0.20
N VAL A 31 -7.96 -4.01 -1.10
CA VAL A 31 -8.64 -5.09 -1.82
C VAL A 31 -8.13 -6.46 -1.37
N LYS A 32 -8.92 -7.50 -1.59
CA LYS A 32 -8.54 -8.87 -1.19
C LYS A 32 -7.32 -9.33 -2.00
N ASN A 33 -6.47 -10.17 -1.40
CA ASN A 33 -5.24 -10.65 -2.04
C ASN A 33 -5.45 -11.30 -3.41
N GLY A 34 -6.56 -12.02 -3.63
CA GLY A 34 -6.88 -12.61 -4.95
C GLY A 34 -7.14 -11.56 -6.04
N GLN A 35 -7.41 -10.31 -5.66
CA GLN A 35 -7.65 -9.19 -6.56
C GLN A 35 -6.38 -8.35 -6.80
N CYS A 36 -5.30 -8.59 -6.07
CA CYS A 36 -4.01 -7.90 -6.21
C CYS A 36 -3.34 -8.15 -7.57
N LEU A 37 -3.44 -9.38 -8.08
CA LEU A 37 -2.69 -9.84 -9.25
C LEU A 37 -3.66 -10.59 -10.15
N ALA A 38 -3.88 -10.08 -11.37
CA ALA A 38 -4.75 -10.68 -12.38
C ALA A 38 -4.22 -12.04 -12.92
N ARG A 39 -3.19 -12.64 -12.32
CA ARG A 39 -2.60 -13.92 -12.71
C ARG A 39 -2.08 -14.70 -11.50
N GLY A 40 -2.80 -15.77 -11.13
CA GLY A 40 -2.23 -17.05 -10.70
C GLY A 40 -1.27 -17.13 -9.50
N GLU A 41 -1.15 -16.12 -8.63
CA GLU A 41 -0.27 -16.24 -7.46
C GLU A 41 -0.95 -16.91 -6.26
N SER A 42 -0.27 -17.92 -5.71
CA SER A 42 -0.72 -18.73 -4.59
C SER A 42 -1.02 -17.91 -3.33
N SER A 43 -2.05 -18.29 -2.58
CA SER A 43 -2.54 -17.64 -1.34
C SER A 43 -1.45 -17.42 -0.28
N SER A 44 -0.38 -18.22 -0.31
CA SER A 44 0.80 -18.14 0.55
C SER A 44 1.59 -16.83 0.39
N LYS A 45 1.56 -16.18 -0.78
CA LYS A 45 2.24 -14.91 -1.04
C LYS A 45 1.44 -13.68 -0.56
N GLY A 46 0.13 -13.79 -0.37
CA GLY A 46 -0.74 -12.75 0.20
C GLY A 46 -0.39 -12.30 1.63
N ARG A 47 0.56 -12.99 2.28
CA ARG A 47 1.15 -12.59 3.56
C ARG A 47 2.16 -11.44 3.43
N ARG A 48 2.76 -11.24 2.25
CA ARG A 48 3.88 -10.28 2.06
C ARG A 48 3.47 -8.96 1.42
N TYR A 49 2.34 -8.92 0.73
CA TYR A 49 1.82 -7.71 0.11
C TYR A 49 0.37 -7.43 0.54
N LEU A 50 -0.01 -6.16 0.45
CA LEU A 50 -1.39 -5.68 0.46
C LEU A 50 -1.60 -4.92 -0.85
N CYS A 51 -2.84 -4.83 -1.30
CA CYS A 51 -3.16 -4.00 -2.46
C CYS A 51 -4.31 -3.07 -2.14
N ALA A 52 -4.30 -1.92 -2.80
CA ALA A 52 -5.35 -0.95 -2.64
C ALA A 52 -5.65 -0.22 -3.94
N VAL A 53 -6.90 0.17 -4.12
CA VAL A 53 -7.36 1.00 -5.22
C VAL A 53 -7.68 2.39 -4.69
N ALA A 54 -7.38 3.42 -5.47
CA ALA A 54 -7.78 4.78 -5.09
C ALA A 54 -9.30 4.93 -5.18
N THR A 55 -9.88 5.72 -4.28
CA THR A 55 -11.31 6.01 -4.30
C THR A 55 -11.69 7.06 -5.35
N LYS A 56 -10.70 7.79 -5.88
CA LYS A 56 -10.88 8.82 -6.92
C LYS A 56 -10.09 8.48 -8.17
N THR A 57 -10.62 8.85 -9.33
CA THR A 57 -10.07 8.51 -10.66
C THR A 57 -8.81 9.29 -11.03
N ASN A 58 -8.36 10.27 -10.25
CA ASN A 58 -7.13 11.02 -10.50
C ASN A 58 -5.96 10.62 -9.59
N GLN A 59 -6.12 9.53 -8.83
CA GLN A 59 -5.14 9.08 -7.84
C GLN A 59 -4.62 7.69 -8.24
N LYS A 60 -3.30 7.58 -8.39
CA LYS A 60 -2.65 6.33 -8.79
C LYS A 60 -1.18 6.31 -8.37
N SER A 61 -0.71 5.14 -7.97
CA SER A 61 0.73 4.89 -7.93
C SER A 61 1.29 4.86 -9.34
N CYS A 62 2.41 5.53 -9.55
CA CYS A 62 3.11 5.58 -10.82
C CYS A 62 4.63 5.58 -10.62
N PHE A 63 5.37 5.75 -11.72
CA PHE A 63 6.82 5.91 -11.66
C PHE A 63 7.19 7.08 -10.75
N GLY A 64 8.14 6.83 -9.84
CA GLY A 64 8.54 7.80 -8.82
C GLY A 64 7.88 7.58 -7.44
N ASP A 65 6.78 6.83 -7.36
CA ASP A 65 6.13 6.52 -6.08
C ASP A 65 6.71 5.29 -5.38
N SER A 66 7.61 4.54 -6.02
CA SER A 66 8.26 3.37 -5.42
C SER A 66 8.94 3.75 -4.10
N GLY A 67 8.61 3.03 -3.03
CA GLY A 67 9.09 3.34 -1.67
C GLY A 67 8.17 4.24 -0.85
N SER A 68 7.13 4.85 -1.44
CA SER A 68 6.14 5.62 -0.67
C SER A 68 5.33 4.72 0.26
N ALA A 69 4.76 5.27 1.34
CA ALA A 69 4.00 4.49 2.30
C ALA A 69 2.49 4.67 2.13
N ILE A 70 1.75 3.59 2.40
CA ILE A 70 0.31 3.63 2.67
C ILE A 70 0.08 3.56 4.18
N PHE A 71 -0.75 4.46 4.69
CA PHE A 71 -1.00 4.64 6.10
C PHE A 71 -2.45 4.32 6.45
N SER A 72 -2.67 3.95 7.71
CA SER A 72 -3.99 3.93 8.33
C SER A 72 -3.93 4.64 9.68
N LYS A 73 -5.01 5.34 10.02
CA LYS A 73 -5.13 6.08 11.28
C LYS A 73 -5.70 5.17 12.38
N PHE A 74 -5.04 5.15 13.53
CA PHE A 74 -5.50 4.47 14.74
C PHE A 74 -5.42 5.44 15.92
N GLY A 75 -6.57 5.83 16.48
CA GLY A 75 -6.64 6.96 17.40
C GLY A 75 -6.11 8.21 16.70
N ASP A 76 -5.15 8.90 17.32
CA ASP A 76 -4.51 10.10 16.77
C ASP A 76 -3.19 9.85 16.04
N LYS A 77 -2.83 8.58 15.81
CA LYS A 77 -1.55 8.20 15.19
C LYS A 77 -1.76 7.53 13.83
N TYR A 78 -0.85 7.80 12.90
CA TYR A 78 -0.79 7.13 11.60
C TYR A 78 0.27 6.03 11.62
N PHE A 79 -0.09 4.87 11.06
CA PHE A 79 0.79 3.71 10.98
C PHE A 79 1.00 3.31 9.53
N ALA A 80 2.26 3.16 9.12
CA ALA A 80 2.61 2.67 7.80
C ALA A 80 2.28 1.17 7.68
N LEU A 81 1.27 0.83 6.89
CA LEU A 81 0.82 -0.54 6.66
C LEU A 81 1.65 -1.25 5.59
N GLY A 82 2.12 -0.48 4.61
CA GLY A 82 2.88 -1.02 3.49
C GLY A 82 3.71 0.03 2.77
N VAL A 83 4.61 -0.45 1.93
CA VAL A 83 5.52 0.35 1.10
C VAL A 83 5.25 0.04 -0.37
N THR A 84 4.97 1.07 -1.16
CA THR A 84 4.70 1.00 -2.60
C THR A 84 5.84 0.26 -3.29
N SER A 85 5.51 -0.82 -3.99
CA SER A 85 6.52 -1.64 -4.67
C SER A 85 6.35 -1.55 -6.19
N PHE A 86 5.19 -1.98 -6.70
CA PHE A 86 4.88 -1.93 -8.12
C PHE A 86 3.38 -1.75 -8.36
N GLY A 87 3.05 -1.18 -9.51
CA GLY A 87 1.70 -1.27 -10.07
C GLY A 87 1.63 -2.40 -11.10
N LEU A 88 0.43 -2.92 -11.37
CA LEU A 88 0.21 -3.75 -12.54
C LEU A 88 0.30 -2.87 -13.80
N SER A 89 1.49 -2.74 -14.35
CA SER A 89 1.72 -2.12 -15.66
C SER A 89 1.62 -3.19 -16.75
N ARG A 90 0.86 -2.92 -17.82
CA ARG A 90 0.91 -3.71 -19.06
C ARG A 90 1.75 -2.96 -20.09
N PRO A 91 2.29 -3.65 -21.13
CA PRO A 91 2.82 -2.94 -22.29
C PRO A 91 1.76 -1.94 -22.79
N ASN A 92 2.14 -0.66 -22.90
CA ASN A 92 1.29 0.45 -23.35
C ASN A 92 0.17 0.91 -22.39
N VAL A 93 0.11 0.41 -21.15
CA VAL A 93 -0.77 0.96 -20.09
C VAL A 93 0.08 1.31 -18.87
N LEU A 94 0.44 2.59 -18.78
CA LEU A 94 1.22 3.13 -17.66
C LEU A 94 0.28 3.58 -16.55
N CYS A 95 0.53 3.08 -15.33
CA CYS A 95 -0.10 3.58 -14.12
C CYS A 95 -1.63 3.57 -14.25
N SER A 96 -2.18 2.36 -14.35
CA SER A 96 -3.60 2.14 -14.63
C SER A 96 -4.46 2.48 -13.42
N LEU A 97 -5.55 3.24 -13.66
CA LEU A 97 -6.52 3.61 -12.60
C LEU A 97 -7.41 2.44 -12.18
N ASP A 98 -7.62 1.48 -13.07
CA ASP A 98 -8.45 0.29 -12.88
C ASP A 98 -7.67 -0.90 -12.28
N LYS A 99 -6.42 -0.69 -11.86
CA LYS A 99 -5.56 -1.72 -11.27
C LYS A 99 -5.13 -1.34 -9.87
N PRO A 100 -5.18 -2.28 -8.91
CA PRO A 100 -4.67 -2.02 -7.57
C PRO A 100 -3.18 -1.67 -7.59
N ALA A 101 -2.79 -0.72 -6.74
CA ALA A 101 -1.41 -0.52 -6.36
C ALA A 101 -1.00 -1.65 -5.38
N VAL A 102 0.21 -2.18 -5.55
CA VAL A 102 0.75 -3.25 -4.71
C VAL A 102 1.79 -2.68 -3.75
N PHE A 103 1.59 -2.95 -2.46
CA PHE A 103 2.46 -2.51 -1.38
C PHE A 103 3.02 -3.71 -0.64
N THR A 104 4.32 -3.69 -0.33
CA THR A 104 4.94 -4.66 0.59
C THR A 104 4.44 -4.38 2.00
N LYS A 105 3.82 -5.35 2.67
CA LYS A 105 3.34 -5.21 4.06
C LYS A 105 4.51 -4.92 4.98
N THR A 106 4.40 -3.93 5.87
CA THR A 106 5.45 -3.64 6.87
C THR A 106 5.46 -4.65 8.02
N TYR A 107 4.28 -5.12 8.44
CA TYR A 107 4.10 -5.97 9.62
C TYR A 107 4.98 -7.24 9.63
N PRO A 108 5.03 -8.06 8.55
CA PRO A 108 5.89 -9.24 8.51
C PRO A 108 7.39 -8.95 8.66
N TYR A 109 7.81 -7.71 8.37
CA TYR A 109 9.21 -7.29 8.43
C TYR A 109 9.56 -6.57 9.72
N LEU A 110 8.63 -6.37 10.67
CA LEU A 110 8.90 -5.65 11.91
C LEU A 110 10.08 -6.22 12.71
N LYS A 111 10.26 -7.55 12.73
CA LYS A 111 11.43 -8.19 13.38
C LYS A 111 12.74 -7.74 12.73
N TRP A 112 12.78 -7.69 11.41
CA TRP A 112 13.94 -7.21 10.66
C TRP A 112 14.13 -5.70 10.86
N ILE A 113 13.07 -4.89 10.76
CA ILE A 113 13.14 -3.43 10.96
C ILE A 113 13.68 -3.12 12.37
N ARG A 114 13.16 -3.77 13.42
CA ARG A 114 13.63 -3.61 14.81
C ARG A 114 15.09 -3.99 15.03
N LYS A 115 15.65 -4.87 14.19
CA LYS A 115 17.07 -5.24 14.27
C LYS A 115 17.98 -4.09 13.81
N TYR A 116 17.52 -3.27 12.87
CA TYR A 116 18.34 -2.24 12.21
C TYR A 116 17.96 -0.80 12.55
N VAL A 117 16.78 -0.57 13.12
CA VAL A 117 16.31 0.76 13.56
C VAL A 117 16.33 0.82 15.09
N LYS A 118 17.19 1.69 15.63
CA LYS A 118 17.44 1.80 17.08
C LYS A 118 16.27 2.44 17.84
N ASP A 119 15.55 3.37 17.20
CA ASP A 119 14.55 4.24 17.87
C ASP A 119 13.15 4.08 17.26
N ILE A 120 12.62 2.84 17.21
CA ILE A 120 11.21 2.64 16.80
C ILE A 120 10.29 3.06 17.96
N PRO A 121 9.35 4.01 17.78
CA PRO A 121 8.39 4.37 18.81
C PRO A 121 7.63 3.14 19.30
N ARG A 122 7.58 2.94 20.63
CA ARG A 122 6.72 1.90 21.21
C ARG A 122 5.27 2.35 21.05
N ALA A 123 4.41 1.43 20.59
CA ALA A 123 2.99 1.67 20.40
C ALA A 123 2.28 1.87 21.74
#